data_AF-A0A9Q0N7I8-F1
#
_entry.id   AF-A0A9Q0N7I8-F1
#
_cell.length_a   1.000
_cell.length_b   1.000
_cell.length_c   1.000
_cell.angle_alpha   90.00
_cell.angle_beta   90.00
_cell.angle_gamma   90.00
#
_symmetry.space_group_name_H-M   'P 1'
#
loop_
_entity.id
_entity.type
_entity.pdbx_description
1 polymer ?
#
loop_
_entity_poly.entity_id
_entity_poly.type
_entity_poly.pdbx_seq_one_letter_code
_entity_poly.pdbx_strand_id
1 'polypeptide(L)'
;VTAGRDNVLFHYVQLEIGQGVLLSSTGTSKNSSIIQSFRKACLLIHTILQNTLRFRYLLSQEINKPNWHRSLVAIKEHGTLISIEDSEDSNGSVEFWVIGRLFSTPPKELYVCHRADVPQNLVELAFRLSLYSAG
;
A
#
# COMPACT_ATOMS: atom_id res chain seq x y z
N VAL A 1 8.79 -2.78 -16.58
CA VAL A 1 9.23 -1.66 -17.43
C VAL A 1 8.50 -0.42 -16.96
N THR A 2 9.19 0.51 -16.30
CA THR A 2 8.67 1.85 -16.02
C THR A 2 8.95 2.72 -17.25
N ALA A 3 7.94 3.39 -17.79
CA ALA A 3 8.09 4.24 -18.97
C ALA A 3 8.38 5.68 -18.52
N GLY A 4 9.67 6.04 -18.45
CA GLY A 4 10.13 7.38 -18.03
C GLY A 4 11.64 7.49 -18.08
N ARG A 5 12.18 8.72 -18.08
CA ARG A 5 13.64 8.95 -17.99
C ARG A 5 14.20 8.54 -16.64
N ASP A 6 13.42 8.72 -15.58
CA ASP A 6 13.78 8.38 -14.20
C ASP A 6 12.87 7.27 -13.66
N ASN A 7 13.44 6.29 -12.96
CA ASN A 7 12.66 5.27 -12.28
C ASN A 7 12.16 5.79 -10.92
N VAL A 8 10.92 6.28 -10.89
CA VAL A 8 10.31 6.89 -9.70
C VAL A 8 9.50 5.92 -8.84
N LEU A 9 9.21 4.72 -9.36
CA LEU A 9 8.54 3.64 -8.65
C LEU A 9 9.60 2.74 -8.01
N PHE A 10 9.62 2.67 -6.68
CA PHE A 10 10.55 1.81 -5.98
C PHE A 10 10.05 0.37 -5.91
N HIS A 11 8.84 0.18 -5.38
CA HIS A 11 8.25 -1.15 -5.24
C HIS A 11 6.75 -1.12 -5.44
N TYR A 12 6.23 -2.24 -5.95
CA TYR A 12 4.82 -2.49 -6.15
C TYR A 12 4.53 -3.90 -5.65
N VAL A 13 3.55 -4.04 -4.76
CA VAL A 13 3.13 -5.31 -4.21
C VAL A 13 1.61 -5.46 -4.28
N GLN A 14 1.14 -6.56 -4.87
CA GLN A 14 -0.26 -6.96 -4.86
C GLN A 14 -0.43 -8.24 -4.04
N LEU A 15 -1.32 -8.19 -3.05
CA LEU A 15 -1.65 -9.30 -2.16
C LEU A 15 -3.13 -9.69 -2.32
N GLU A 16 -3.37 -10.92 -2.78
CA GLU A 16 -4.72 -11.47 -2.95
C GLU A 16 -5.07 -12.44 -1.82
N ILE A 17 -5.86 -11.93 -0.88
CA ILE A 17 -6.28 -12.69 0.31
C ILE A 17 -7.29 -13.75 -0.11
N GLY A 18 -7.05 -15.00 0.31
CA GLY A 18 -7.91 -16.14 0.00
C GLY A 18 -7.58 -16.89 -1.30
N GLN A 19 -6.74 -16.31 -2.17
CA GLN A 19 -6.22 -16.99 -3.37
C GLN A 19 -4.72 -17.30 -3.28
N GLY A 20 -3.99 -16.66 -2.36
CA GLY A 20 -2.58 -16.99 -2.08
C GLY A 20 -1.59 -16.46 -3.12
N VAL A 21 -1.90 -15.35 -3.78
CA VAL A 21 -1.05 -14.75 -4.82
C VAL A 21 -0.36 -13.50 -4.28
N LEU A 22 0.96 -13.45 -4.43
CA LEU A 22 1.81 -12.29 -4.13
C LEU A 22 2.57 -11.90 -5.39
N LEU A 23 2.30 -10.71 -5.92
CA LEU A 23 3.09 -10.11 -7.00
C LEU A 23 3.99 -9.04 -6.41
N SER A 24 5.30 -9.17 -6.60
CA SER A 24 6.30 -8.20 -6.11
C SER A 24 7.32 -7.92 -7.21
N SER A 25 7.77 -6.68 -7.33
CA SER A 25 8.90 -6.34 -8.20
C SER A 25 10.18 -7.04 -7.70
N THR A 26 10.85 -7.78 -8.59
CA THR A 26 12.08 -8.55 -8.29
C THR A 26 13.38 -7.76 -8.56
N GLY A 27 13.30 -6.49 -8.92
CA GLY A 27 14.43 -5.81 -9.56
C GLY A 27 14.75 -4.40 -9.08
N THR A 28 15.17 -4.24 -7.81
CA THR A 28 15.92 -3.05 -7.37
C THR A 28 16.84 -3.41 -6.17
N SER A 29 17.92 -4.14 -6.45
CA SER A 29 18.93 -4.57 -5.47
C SER A 29 19.82 -3.44 -4.92
N LYS A 30 19.41 -2.17 -5.03
CA LYS A 30 20.27 -1.03 -4.67
C LYS A 30 20.06 -0.51 -3.25
N ASN A 31 18.86 -0.60 -2.67
CA ASN A 31 18.57 0.04 -1.36
C ASN A 31 17.95 -0.94 -0.36
N SER A 32 18.79 -1.74 0.30
CA SER A 32 18.36 -2.72 1.32
C SER A 32 17.56 -2.08 2.46
N SER A 33 17.90 -0.84 2.83
CA SER A 33 17.21 -0.02 3.82
C SER A 33 15.78 0.34 3.41
N ILE A 34 15.58 0.79 2.15
CA ILE A 34 14.25 1.09 1.59
C ILE A 34 13.39 -0.16 1.57
N ILE A 35 13.93 -1.31 1.14
CA ILE A 35 13.19 -2.58 1.11
C ILE A 35 12.76 -2.99 2.51
N GLN A 36 13.65 -2.89 3.50
CA GLN A 36 13.34 -3.25 4.88
C GLN A 36 12.26 -2.33 5.47
N SER A 37 12.37 -1.02 5.23
CA SER A 37 11.37 -0.03 5.67
C SER A 37 10.04 -0.23 4.97
N PHE A 38 10.03 -0.51 3.66
CA PHE A 38 8.83 -0.84 2.90
C PHE A 38 8.12 -2.07 3.45
N ARG A 39 8.85 -3.15 3.75
CA ARG A 39 8.27 -4.37 4.35
C ARG A 39 7.64 -4.09 5.71
N LYS A 40 8.34 -3.35 6.59
CA LYS A 40 7.81 -2.95 7.90
C LYS A 40 6.53 -2.13 7.76
N ALA A 41 6.52 -1.15 6.85
CA ALA A 41 5.35 -0.32 6.59
C ALA A 41 4.18 -1.14 6.02
N CYS A 42 4.42 -2.06 5.09
CA CYS A 42 3.38 -2.95 4.56
C CYS A 42 2.71 -3.76 5.68
N LEU A 43 3.49 -4.32 6.62
CA LEU A 43 2.96 -5.09 7.76
C LEU A 43 2.11 -4.23 8.71
N LEU A 44 2.55 -3.00 8.98
CA LEU A 44 1.80 -2.05 9.79
C LEU A 44 0.47 -1.68 9.12
N ILE A 45 0.53 -1.33 7.83
CA ILE A 45 -0.65 -0.96 7.05
C ILE A 45 -1.61 -2.14 6.93
N HIS A 46 -1.10 -3.35 6.65
CA HIS A 46 -1.88 -4.59 6.65
C HIS A 46 -2.67 -4.73 7.96
N THR A 47 -1.98 -4.61 9.11
CA THR A 47 -2.63 -4.71 10.42
C THR A 47 -3.75 -3.68 10.59
N ILE A 48 -3.55 -2.43 10.15
CA ILE A 48 -4.57 -1.37 10.20
C ILE A 48 -5.79 -1.72 9.33
N LEU A 49 -5.54 -2.16 8.09
CA LEU A 49 -6.60 -2.51 7.13
C LEU A 49 -7.39 -3.76 7.58
N GLN A 50 -6.70 -4.77 8.12
CA GLN A 50 -7.33 -5.98 8.66
C GLN A 50 -8.12 -5.71 9.94
N ASN A 51 -7.62 -4.85 10.83
CA ASN A 51 -8.38 -4.43 12.01
C ASN A 51 -9.68 -3.73 11.60
N THR A 52 -9.63 -2.92 10.54
CA THR A 52 -10.83 -2.29 9.95
C THR A 52 -11.83 -3.33 9.43
N LEU A 53 -11.35 -4.38 8.73
CA LEU A 53 -12.20 -5.49 8.28
C LEU A 53 -12.84 -6.24 9.45
N ARG A 54 -12.04 -6.61 10.46
CA ARG A 54 -12.50 -7.33 11.64
C ARG A 54 -13.53 -6.52 12.42
N PHE A 55 -13.28 -5.23 12.61
CA PHE A 55 -14.22 -4.34 13.28
C PHE A 55 -15.55 -4.25 12.54
N ARG A 56 -15.53 -4.13 11.19
CA ARG A 56 -16.75 -4.20 10.39
C ARG A 56 -17.49 -5.52 10.54
N TYR A 57 -16.78 -6.64 10.57
CA TYR A 57 -17.37 -7.96 10.76
C TYR A 57 -18.04 -8.12 12.13
N LEU A 58 -17.40 -7.67 13.20
CA LEU A 58 -17.97 -7.67 14.55
C LEU A 58 -19.22 -6.78 14.62
N LEU A 59 -19.16 -5.56 14.08
CA LEU A 59 -20.32 -4.67 14.01
C LEU A 59 -21.48 -5.27 13.20
N SER A 60 -21.18 -5.99 12.12
CA SER A 60 -22.22 -6.65 11.31
C SER A 60 -22.90 -7.83 12.02
N GLN A 61 -22.34 -8.35 13.10
CA GLN A 61 -22.98 -9.40 13.91
C GLN A 61 -23.86 -8.84 15.03
N GLU A 62 -23.66 -7.59 15.45
CA GLU A 62 -24.43 -6.94 16.53
C GLU A 62 -25.78 -6.33 16.07
N ILE A 63 -26.29 -6.69 14.88
CA ILE A 63 -27.44 -6.09 14.16
C ILE A 63 -28.80 -6.11 14.89
N ASN A 64 -28.89 -6.60 16.13
CA ASN A 64 -30.13 -6.50 16.93
C ASN A 64 -30.40 -5.11 17.56
N LYS A 65 -29.65 -4.05 17.22
CA LYS A 65 -29.92 -2.68 17.73
C LYS A 65 -30.07 -1.64 16.61
N PRO A 66 -31.29 -1.11 16.39
CA PRO A 66 -31.57 -0.14 15.33
C PRO A 66 -31.19 1.27 15.79
N ASN A 67 -29.92 1.69 15.67
CA ASN A 67 -29.53 3.11 15.48
C ASN A 67 -28.02 3.43 15.50
N TRP A 68 -27.12 2.44 15.43
CA TRP A 68 -25.70 2.74 15.64
C TRP A 68 -25.02 3.21 14.35
N HIS A 69 -24.85 4.54 14.29
CA HIS A 69 -24.14 5.38 13.32
C HIS A 69 -23.38 4.64 12.19
N ARG A 70 -23.89 4.80 10.96
CA ARG A 70 -23.23 4.46 9.67
C ARG A 70 -21.91 5.23 9.41
N SER A 71 -21.32 5.90 10.39
CA SER A 71 -20.27 6.92 10.20
C SER A 71 -18.88 6.54 10.69
N LEU A 72 -18.63 5.31 11.14
CA LEU A 72 -17.25 4.88 11.37
C LEU A 72 -16.60 4.60 10.01
N VAL A 73 -15.83 5.58 9.53
CA VAL A 73 -15.07 5.53 8.29
C VAL A 73 -14.14 4.32 8.35
N ALA A 74 -14.51 3.24 7.69
CA ALA A 74 -13.63 2.09 7.52
C ALA A 74 -12.39 2.56 6.77
N ILE A 75 -11.23 2.51 7.41
CA ILE A 75 -9.95 2.84 6.78
C ILE A 75 -9.74 1.88 5.61
N LYS A 76 -9.84 2.42 4.39
CA LYS A 76 -9.62 1.68 3.14
C LYS A 76 -8.23 1.97 2.54
N GLU A 77 -7.55 2.98 3.05
CA GLU A 77 -6.22 3.38 2.59
C GLU A 77 -5.43 3.92 3.79
N HIS A 78 -4.14 3.61 3.82
CA HIS A 78 -3.20 4.21 4.76
C HIS A 78 -1.88 4.48 4.05
N GLY A 79 -1.35 5.70 4.22
CA GLY A 79 -0.06 6.13 3.69
C GLY A 79 0.91 6.48 4.82
N THR A 80 2.17 6.09 4.68
CA THR A 80 3.26 6.44 5.61
C THR A 80 4.41 7.04 4.82
N LEU A 81 4.83 8.26 5.19
CA LEU A 81 6.05 8.89 4.69
C LEU A 81 7.23 8.39 5.51
N ILE A 82 8.29 7.97 4.84
CA ILE A 82 9.50 7.44 5.47
C ILE A 82 10.69 8.23 4.91
N SER A 83 11.56 8.66 5.80
CA SER A 83 12.85 9.28 5.48
C SER A 83 13.95 8.36 5.97
N ILE A 84 14.91 8.04 5.09
CA ILE A 84 16.09 7.24 5.43
C ILE A 84 17.32 8.06 5.08
N GLU A 85 18.30 8.10 5.97
CA GLU A 85 19.61 8.67 5.68
C GLU A 85 20.34 7.77 4.69
N ASP A 86 20.71 8.30 3.52
CA ASP A 86 21.56 7.59 2.59
C ASP A 86 23.00 7.61 3.12
N SER A 87 23.49 6.46 3.55
CA SER A 87 24.85 6.36 4.09
C SER A 87 25.93 6.39 3.00
N GLU A 88 25.56 6.27 1.72
CA GLU A 88 26.53 6.19 0.61
C GLU A 88 26.70 7.53 -0.14
N ASP A 89 25.68 8.40 -0.15
CA ASP A 89 25.74 9.73 -0.78
C ASP A 89 25.72 10.85 0.27
N SER A 90 26.81 11.61 0.33
CA SER A 90 27.11 12.65 1.34
C SER A 90 26.23 13.91 1.31
N ASN A 91 25.01 13.87 0.74
CA ASN A 91 24.15 15.06 0.70
C ASN A 91 22.62 14.85 0.57
N GLY A 92 22.03 13.72 0.98
CA GLY A 92 20.57 13.63 0.95
C GLY A 92 19.95 12.51 1.78
N SER A 93 18.93 12.85 2.57
CA SER A 93 17.95 11.86 3.03
C SER A 93 17.04 11.47 1.85
N VAL A 94 16.72 10.19 1.75
CA VAL A 94 15.76 9.68 0.77
C VAL A 94 14.39 9.62 1.42
N GLU A 95 13.45 10.39 0.88
CA GLU A 95 12.05 10.41 1.30
C GLU A 95 11.15 9.66 0.32
N PHE A 96 10.31 8.78 0.85
CA PHE A 96 9.39 7.98 0.05
C PHE A 96 8.11 7.65 0.82
N TRP A 97 7.03 7.46 0.06
CA TRP A 97 5.74 7.04 0.57
C TRP A 97 5.58 5.53 0.43
N VAL A 98 4.92 4.94 1.43
CA VAL A 98 4.34 3.61 1.35
C VAL A 98 2.83 3.73 1.54
N ILE A 99 2.06 3.37 0.53
CA ILE A 99 0.59 3.48 0.55
C ILE A 99 0.02 2.09 0.38
N GLY A 100 -0.82 1.66 1.33
CA GLY A 100 -1.60 0.43 1.23
C GLY A 100 -3.07 0.73 1.06
N ARG A 101 -3.73 0.06 0.12
CA ARG A 101 -5.17 0.23 -0.20
C ARG A 101 -5.89 -1.11 -0.21
N LEU A 102 -7.03 -1.16 0.47
CA LEU A 102 -7.91 -2.31 0.55
C LEU A 102 -9.07 -2.17 -0.46
N PHE A 103 -9.18 -3.15 -1.34
CA PHE A 103 -10.29 -3.30 -2.29
C PHE A 103 -11.27 -4.35 -1.81
N SER A 104 -12.56 -4.18 -2.13
CA SER A 104 -13.63 -5.08 -1.68
C SER A 104 -14.12 -6.05 -2.77
N THR A 105 -13.78 -5.82 -4.04
CA THR A 105 -14.32 -6.61 -5.16
C THR A 105 -13.30 -6.72 -6.30
N PRO A 106 -12.54 -7.84 -6.42
CA PRO A 106 -12.35 -8.87 -5.38
C PRO A 106 -11.61 -8.31 -4.15
N PRO A 107 -11.72 -8.96 -2.97
CA PRO A 107 -10.94 -8.58 -1.79
C PRO A 107 -9.44 -8.69 -2.04
N LYS A 108 -8.72 -7.57 -2.02
CA LYS A 108 -7.27 -7.54 -2.19
C LYS A 108 -6.66 -6.32 -1.56
N GLU A 109 -5.39 -6.43 -1.20
CA GLU A 109 -4.59 -5.32 -0.70
C GLU A 109 -3.47 -5.02 -1.68
N LEU A 110 -3.27 -3.72 -1.96
CA LEU A 110 -2.23 -3.24 -2.84
C LEU A 110 -1.34 -2.29 -2.09
N TYR A 111 -0.03 -2.42 -2.28
CA TYR A 111 0.98 -1.57 -1.66
C TYR A 111 1.87 -0.95 -2.74
N VAL A 112 1.97 0.36 -2.69
CA VAL A 112 2.79 1.15 -3.62
C VAL A 112 3.85 1.88 -2.81
N CYS A 113 5.10 1.75 -3.24
CA CYS A 113 6.25 2.48 -2.69
C CYS A 113 6.86 3.37 -3.77
N HIS A 114 6.87 4.67 -3.53
CA HIS A 114 7.31 5.67 -4.52
C HIS A 114 8.00 6.84 -3.84
N ARG A 115 8.85 7.56 -4.59
CA ARG A 115 9.50 8.79 -4.08
C ARG A 115 8.47 9.83 -3.65
N ALA A 116 8.84 10.68 -2.69
CA ALA A 116 7.97 11.75 -2.19
C ALA A 116 7.53 12.76 -3.25
N ASP A 117 8.32 12.94 -4.32
CA ASP A 117 8.08 13.90 -5.40
C ASP A 117 7.23 13.35 -6.56
N VAL A 118 6.73 12.11 -6.46
CA VAL A 118 5.89 11.52 -7.50
C VAL A 118 4.51 12.20 -7.56
N PRO A 119 4.07 12.67 -8.73
CA PRO A 119 2.73 13.20 -8.92
C PRO A 119 1.61 12.22 -8.56
N GLN A 120 0.57 12.70 -7.88
CA GLN A 120 -0.56 11.88 -7.40
C GLN A 120 -1.26 11.08 -8.51
N ASN A 121 -1.32 11.60 -9.74
CA ASN A 121 -1.91 10.90 -10.88
C ASN A 121 -1.14 9.61 -11.23
N LEU A 122 0.18 9.59 -11.07
CA LEU A 122 0.99 8.39 -11.32
C LEU A 122 0.78 7.34 -10.23
N VAL A 123 0.62 7.77 -8.97
CA VAL A 123 0.27 6.89 -7.85
C VAL A 123 -1.10 6.24 -8.09
N GLU A 124 -2.09 7.01 -8.51
CA GLU A 124 -3.42 6.49 -8.81
C GLU A 124 -3.41 5.54 -10.02
N LEU A 125 -2.62 5.83 -11.05
CA LEU A 125 -2.42 4.90 -12.17
C LEU A 125 -1.82 3.57 -11.69
N ALA A 126 -0.86 3.57 -10.78
CA ALA A 126 -0.28 2.34 -10.22
C ALA A 126 -1.34 1.46 -9.53
N PHE A 127 -2.25 2.06 -8.76
CA PHE A 127 -3.38 1.31 -8.19
C PHE A 127 -4.35 0.80 -9.27
N ARG A 128 -4.66 1.63 -10.28
CA ARG A 128 -5.61 1.26 -11.34
C ARG A 128 -5.12 0.14 -12.25
N LEU A 129 -3.82 0.07 -12.54
CA LEU A 129 -3.27 -1.00 -13.41
C LEU A 129 -3.64 -2.40 -12.92
N SER A 130 -3.67 -2.62 -11.61
CA SER A 130 -4.07 -3.92 -11.04
C SER A 130 -5.58 -4.15 -10.93
N LEU A 131 -6.41 -3.11 -11.06
CA LEU A 131 -7.86 -3.27 -11.10
C LEU A 131 -8.34 -3.77 -12.46
N TYR A 132 -7.60 -3.44 -13.52
CA TYR A 132 -7.93 -3.81 -14.90
C TYR A 132 -7.07 -4.94 -15.47
N SER A 133 -6.09 -5.47 -14.72
CA SER A 133 -5.27 -6.61 -15.15
C SER A 133 -6.00 -7.97 -15.04
N ALA A 134 -7.27 -8.00 -14.64
CA ALA A 134 -8.14 -9.17 -14.78
C ALA A 134 -8.94 -9.03 -16.08
N GLY A 135 -8.29 -9.29 -17.20
CA GLY A 135 -8.89 -9.43 -18.52
C GLY A 135 -8.40 -10.73 -19.15
#